data_AF-A0A1C5FPW9-F1
#
_entry.id   AF-A0A1C5FPW9-F1
#
_cell.length_a   1.000
_cell.length_b   1.000
_cell.length_c   1.000
_cell.angle_alpha   90.00
_cell.angle_beta   90.00
_cell.angle_gamma   90.00
#
_symmetry.space_group_name_H-M   'P 1'
#
loop_
_entity.id
_entity.type
_entity.pdbx_description
1 polymer ?
#
loop_
_entity_poly.entity_id
_entity_poly.type
_entity_poly.pdbx_seq_one_letter_code
_entity_poly.pdbx_strand_id
1 'polypeptide(L)'
;MGVSSKTVERWIADEELTPHARNRVDAAEVLGVDAEMLWPKAVRDRLKTGGDRELVQSYAYRSACPSTVWADLIAGATEDLFFAGFTSYFLWTQVPALPETLRRKAESGCRVRFLLGDPDGAVTRQREAIEDVALTVSTRVKMTLEQLAKIGEVQGLEARFSASADAMNHVSLSVFRFDDDALVTPHLARLVGHDSPLMHLRRHGDVGMFSRFVEHAEELWTGGVPAPGIPSSAPR
;
A
#
# COMPACT_ATOMS: atom_id res chain seq x y z
N MET A 1 16.12 -38.84 14.41
CA MET A 1 17.06 -37.70 14.40
C MET A 1 18.23 -37.88 13.44
N GLY A 2 19.04 -38.95 13.50
CA GLY A 2 20.06 -39.22 12.47
C GLY A 2 21.13 -38.13 12.24
N VAL A 3 21.24 -37.15 13.14
CA VAL A 3 22.21 -36.05 13.11
C VAL A 3 23.30 -36.26 14.15
N SER A 4 24.49 -35.70 13.90
CA SER A 4 25.62 -35.80 14.83
C SER A 4 25.41 -34.93 16.08
N SER A 5 25.99 -35.33 17.22
CA SER A 5 25.97 -34.53 18.46
C SER A 5 26.52 -33.12 18.24
N LYS A 6 27.59 -32.99 17.45
CA LYS A 6 28.20 -31.70 17.06
C LYS A 6 27.23 -30.79 16.30
N THR A 7 26.31 -31.37 15.53
CA THR A 7 25.27 -30.61 14.81
C THR A 7 24.22 -30.08 15.79
N VAL A 8 23.85 -30.87 16.79
CA VAL A 8 22.90 -30.47 17.84
C VAL A 8 23.50 -29.39 18.74
N GLU A 9 24.78 -29.53 19.13
CA GLU A 9 25.50 -28.51 19.90
C GLU A 9 25.53 -27.17 19.18
N ARG A 10 25.67 -27.16 17.84
CA ARG A 10 25.59 -25.93 17.05
C ARG A 10 24.20 -25.29 17.08
N TRP A 11 23.12 -26.06 17.10
CA TRP A 11 21.75 -25.52 17.20
C TRP A 11 21.49 -24.90 18.58
N ILE A 12 22.15 -25.39 19.62
CA ILE A 12 22.05 -24.85 20.97
C ILE A 12 22.92 -23.59 21.13
N ALA A 13 24.08 -23.55 20.49
CA ALA A 13 25.04 -22.46 20.62
C ALA A 13 24.72 -21.22 19.76
N ASP A 14 23.87 -21.35 18.74
CA ASP A 14 23.54 -20.29 17.80
C ASP A 14 22.01 -20.15 17.68
N GLU A 15 21.45 -19.12 18.33
CA GLU A 15 20.01 -18.84 18.35
C GLU A 15 19.43 -18.47 16.98
N GLU A 16 20.27 -18.05 16.02
CA GLU A 16 19.84 -17.73 14.65
C GLU A 16 19.91 -18.96 13.72
N LEU A 17 20.60 -20.03 14.12
CA LEU A 17 20.77 -21.24 13.32
C LEU A 17 19.51 -22.13 13.37
N THR A 18 18.65 -21.97 12.38
CA THR A 18 17.45 -22.81 12.23
C THR A 18 17.77 -24.14 11.52
N PRO A 19 17.53 -25.33 12.14
CA PRO A 19 17.76 -26.63 11.51
C PRO A 19 16.86 -26.86 10.30
N HIS A 20 17.22 -27.78 9.39
CA HIS A 20 16.32 -28.18 8.30
C HIS A 20 14.97 -28.75 8.80
N ALA A 21 13.91 -28.59 8.01
CA ALA A 21 12.54 -28.92 8.40
C ALA A 21 12.36 -30.34 8.96
N ARG A 22 12.97 -31.35 8.34
CA ARG A 22 12.93 -32.74 8.81
C ARG A 22 13.60 -32.91 10.17
N ASN A 23 14.74 -32.25 10.38
CA ASN A 23 15.46 -32.30 11.65
C ASN A 23 14.70 -31.58 12.77
N ARG A 24 13.95 -30.52 12.46
CA ARG A 24 13.09 -29.85 13.45
C ARG A 24 11.95 -30.73 13.92
N VAL A 25 11.30 -31.47 13.00
CA VAL A 25 10.22 -32.41 13.34
C VAL A 25 10.75 -33.56 14.20
N ASP A 26 11.84 -34.19 13.76
CA ASP A 26 12.50 -35.25 14.52
C ASP A 26 12.90 -34.77 15.94
N ALA A 27 13.34 -33.50 16.08
CA ALA A 27 13.79 -32.95 17.35
C ALA A 27 12.63 -32.61 18.29
N ALA A 28 11.55 -32.07 17.75
CA ALA A 28 10.29 -31.85 18.46
C ALA A 28 9.74 -33.17 19.02
N GLU A 29 9.72 -34.24 18.20
CA GLU A 29 9.30 -35.58 18.66
C GLU A 29 10.17 -36.11 19.80
N VAL A 30 11.49 -36.00 19.69
CA VAL A 30 12.41 -36.48 20.74
C VAL A 30 12.28 -35.67 22.02
N LEU A 31 12.06 -34.36 21.92
CA LEU A 31 11.95 -33.46 23.06
C LEU A 31 10.53 -33.41 23.65
N GLY A 32 9.54 -34.03 23.00
CA GLY A 32 8.15 -34.06 23.46
C GLY A 32 7.48 -32.69 23.47
N VAL A 33 7.96 -31.75 22.66
CA VAL A 33 7.45 -30.38 22.55
C VAL A 33 7.12 -30.06 21.10
N ASP A 34 6.23 -29.09 20.87
CA ASP A 34 5.91 -28.66 19.52
C ASP A 34 7.12 -27.99 18.84
N ALA A 35 7.34 -28.25 17.55
CA ALA A 35 8.36 -27.59 16.76
C ALA A 35 8.16 -26.06 16.72
N GLU A 36 6.93 -25.59 16.89
CA GLU A 36 6.59 -24.16 17.01
C GLU A 36 7.13 -23.51 18.28
N MET A 37 7.27 -24.26 19.38
CA MET A 37 7.89 -23.76 20.61
C MET A 37 9.40 -23.65 20.48
N LEU A 38 10.02 -24.57 19.73
CA LEU A 38 11.47 -24.61 19.54
C LEU A 38 11.95 -23.61 18.47
N TRP A 39 11.19 -23.39 17.40
CA TRP A 39 11.55 -22.49 16.30
C TRP A 39 10.38 -21.62 15.80
N PRO A 40 9.89 -20.66 16.61
CA PRO A 40 8.74 -19.83 16.26
C PRO A 40 8.98 -18.92 15.04
N LYS A 41 10.22 -18.50 14.76
CA LYS A 41 10.57 -17.74 13.53
C LYS A 41 10.42 -18.61 12.27
N ALA A 42 10.88 -19.86 12.31
CA ALA A 42 10.90 -20.77 11.17
C ALA A 42 9.52 -21.23 10.69
N VAL A 43 8.52 -21.17 11.58
CA VAL A 43 7.11 -21.51 11.28
C VAL A 43 6.41 -20.32 10.63
N ARG A 44 6.68 -19.09 11.11
CA ARG A 44 6.19 -17.86 10.48
C ARG A 44 6.64 -17.73 9.02
N ASP A 45 7.88 -18.11 8.71
CA ASP A 45 8.41 -18.08 7.34
C ASP A 45 7.91 -19.24 6.46
N ARG A 46 7.47 -20.36 7.07
CA ARG A 46 6.99 -21.54 6.32
C ARG A 46 5.48 -21.53 6.05
N LEU A 47 4.72 -20.66 6.72
CA LEU A 47 3.27 -20.55 6.51
C LEU A 47 2.89 -19.79 5.23
N LYS A 48 3.80 -19.00 4.65
CA LYS A 48 3.57 -18.27 3.39
C LYS A 48 4.29 -18.97 2.22
N THR A 49 3.62 -19.93 1.60
CA THR A 49 4.09 -20.58 0.37
C THR A 49 3.37 -19.98 -0.85
N GLY A 50 4.11 -19.60 -1.90
CA GLY A 50 3.51 -19.04 -3.12
C GLY A 50 3.08 -17.56 -2.98
N GLY A 51 1.94 -17.20 -3.56
CA GLY A 51 1.42 -15.82 -3.61
C GLY A 51 1.15 -15.16 -2.25
N ASP A 52 1.02 -15.95 -1.18
CA ASP A 52 0.85 -15.47 0.20
C ASP A 52 2.07 -14.71 0.73
N ARG A 53 3.24 -14.84 0.07
CA ARG A 53 4.45 -14.07 0.41
C ARG A 53 4.32 -12.59 0.14
N GLU A 54 3.43 -12.19 -0.79
CA GLU A 54 3.25 -10.79 -1.10
C GLU A 54 2.47 -10.06 -0.02
N LEU A 55 1.58 -10.74 0.72
CA LEU A 55 0.86 -10.11 1.81
C LEU A 55 1.80 -9.92 3.01
N VAL A 56 2.26 -8.70 3.23
CA VAL A 56 3.05 -8.33 4.42
C VAL A 56 2.14 -8.36 5.64
N GLN A 57 1.05 -7.59 5.59
CA GLN A 57 0.09 -7.44 6.67
C GLN A 57 -1.29 -7.05 6.14
N SER A 58 -2.35 -7.51 6.80
CA SER A 58 -3.71 -7.02 6.61
C SER A 58 -4.20 -6.27 7.84
N TYR A 59 -5.05 -5.29 7.61
CA TYR A 59 -5.68 -4.46 8.62
C TYR A 59 -7.19 -4.54 8.44
N ALA A 60 -7.92 -4.77 9.54
CA ALA A 60 -9.38 -4.90 9.51
C ALA A 60 -10.08 -3.64 9.01
N TYR A 61 -9.48 -2.48 9.26
CA TYR A 61 -9.90 -1.16 8.78
C TYR A 61 -8.66 -0.35 8.42
N ARG A 62 -8.74 0.48 7.38
CA ARG A 62 -7.63 1.32 6.87
C ARG A 62 -7.10 2.24 7.96
N SER A 63 -7.97 2.76 8.82
CA SER A 63 -7.57 3.58 9.98
C SER A 63 -6.80 2.80 11.05
N ALA A 64 -6.75 1.46 11.00
CA ALA A 64 -5.89 0.65 11.88
C ALA A 64 -4.43 0.64 11.42
N CYS A 65 -4.18 0.97 10.15
CA CYS A 65 -2.83 1.06 9.63
C CYS A 65 -2.10 2.24 10.30
N PRO A 66 -0.99 2.00 11.03
CA PRO A 66 -0.27 3.06 11.71
C PRO A 66 0.18 4.14 10.74
N SER A 67 0.11 5.41 11.15
CA SER A 67 0.64 6.53 10.35
C SER A 67 2.13 6.37 10.02
N THR A 68 2.88 5.69 10.89
CA THR A 68 4.30 5.37 10.66
C THR A 68 4.50 4.49 9.44
N VAL A 69 3.60 3.54 9.15
CA VAL A 69 3.70 2.70 7.94
C VAL A 69 3.62 3.55 6.67
N TRP A 70 2.66 4.48 6.62
CA TRP A 70 2.55 5.42 5.50
C TRP A 70 3.79 6.32 5.39
N ALA A 71 4.23 6.88 6.51
CA ALA A 71 5.39 7.77 6.55
C ALA A 71 6.67 7.06 6.11
N ASP A 72 6.91 5.83 6.59
CA ASP A 72 8.09 5.02 6.29
C ASP A 72 8.09 4.59 4.82
N LEU A 73 6.95 4.17 4.27
CA LEU A 73 6.83 3.83 2.85
C LEU A 73 7.06 5.04 1.94
N ILE A 74 6.48 6.20 2.27
CA ILE A 74 6.70 7.45 1.51
C ILE A 74 8.17 7.89 1.60
N ALA A 75 8.76 7.81 2.79
CA ALA A 75 10.15 8.17 3.02
C ALA A 75 11.12 7.20 2.33
N GLY A 76 10.76 5.91 2.25
CA GLY A 76 11.56 4.86 1.62
C GLY A 76 11.52 4.86 0.10
N ALA A 77 10.39 5.24 -0.52
CA ALA A 77 10.22 5.18 -1.97
C ALA A 77 11.18 6.12 -2.72
N THR A 78 11.75 5.66 -3.82
CA THR A 78 12.77 6.38 -4.60
C THR A 78 12.41 6.54 -6.07
N GLU A 79 11.57 5.68 -6.62
CA GLU A 79 11.25 5.65 -8.05
C GLU A 79 9.81 6.10 -8.32
N ASP A 80 8.85 5.60 -7.55
CA ASP A 80 7.42 5.81 -7.83
C ASP A 80 6.59 5.89 -6.54
N LEU A 81 5.96 7.06 -6.37
CA LEU A 81 4.91 7.33 -5.41
C LEU A 81 3.61 7.52 -6.19
N PHE A 82 2.74 6.52 -6.17
CA PHE A 82 1.47 6.59 -6.89
C PHE A 82 0.28 6.41 -5.93
N PHE A 83 -0.46 7.50 -5.74
CA PHE A 83 -1.62 7.58 -4.88
C PHE A 83 -2.91 7.51 -5.71
N ALA A 84 -3.36 6.29 -6.04
CA ALA A 84 -4.65 6.04 -6.69
C ALA A 84 -5.75 5.83 -5.63
N GLY A 85 -6.04 6.90 -4.90
CA GLY A 85 -7.13 6.95 -3.94
C GLY A 85 -8.13 8.03 -4.33
N PHE A 86 -9.40 7.67 -4.39
CA PHE A 86 -10.47 8.56 -4.90
C PHE A 86 -10.48 9.94 -4.24
N THR A 87 -10.10 10.04 -2.96
CA THR A 87 -10.01 11.31 -2.24
C THR A 87 -8.61 11.66 -1.72
N SER A 88 -7.84 10.69 -1.20
CA SER A 88 -6.45 10.85 -0.70
C SER A 88 -6.16 11.90 0.40
N TYR A 89 -7.15 12.69 0.84
CA TYR A 89 -6.98 13.82 1.78
C TYR A 89 -6.35 13.43 3.13
N PHE A 90 -6.58 12.19 3.56
CA PHE A 90 -6.12 11.66 4.84
C PHE A 90 -4.59 11.65 4.95
N LEU A 91 -3.86 11.60 3.82
CA LEU A 91 -2.39 11.61 3.81
C LEU A 91 -1.85 12.85 4.55
N TRP A 92 -2.45 14.02 4.36
CA TRP A 92 -2.05 15.25 5.05
C TRP A 92 -2.35 15.26 6.55
N THR A 93 -3.24 14.38 7.01
CA THR A 93 -3.53 14.22 8.45
C THR A 93 -2.65 13.17 9.11
N GLN A 94 -2.13 12.21 8.33
CA GLN A 94 -1.38 11.07 8.84
C GLN A 94 0.13 11.21 8.66
N VAL A 95 0.58 11.93 7.63
CA VAL A 95 2.00 12.02 7.27
C VAL A 95 2.51 13.43 7.55
N PRO A 96 3.39 13.61 8.56
CA PRO A 96 3.98 14.91 8.86
C PRO A 96 4.82 15.44 7.70
N ALA A 97 4.80 16.76 7.46
CA ALA A 97 5.62 17.43 6.44
C ALA A 97 5.52 16.77 5.04
N LEU A 98 4.32 16.27 4.70
CA LEU A 98 4.07 15.61 3.42
C LEU A 98 4.36 16.52 2.22
N PRO A 99 3.92 17.81 2.17
CA PRO A 99 4.21 18.69 1.04
C PRO A 99 5.71 18.81 0.75
N GLU A 100 6.52 19.03 1.79
CA GLU A 100 7.98 19.14 1.67
C GLU A 100 8.61 17.82 1.24
N THR A 101 8.07 16.70 1.73
CA THR A 101 8.57 15.36 1.38
C THR A 101 8.28 15.04 -0.08
N LEU A 102 7.06 15.27 -0.57
CA LEU A 102 6.69 15.04 -1.97
C LEU A 102 7.51 15.92 -2.91
N ARG A 103 7.71 17.20 -2.58
CA ARG A 103 8.59 18.10 -3.35
C ARG A 103 10.00 17.52 -3.46
N ARG A 104 10.64 17.19 -2.34
CA ARG A 104 12.00 16.64 -2.34
C ARG A 104 12.11 15.35 -3.13
N LYS A 105 11.10 14.47 -3.03
CA LYS A 105 11.06 13.21 -3.79
C LYS A 105 11.02 13.48 -5.29
N ALA A 106 10.11 14.34 -5.74
CA ALA A 106 9.99 14.73 -7.14
C ALA A 106 11.26 15.41 -7.67
N GLU A 107 11.85 16.34 -6.92
CA GLU A 107 13.13 16.99 -7.25
C GLU A 107 14.31 16.01 -7.30
N SER A 108 14.23 14.89 -6.58
CA SER A 108 15.22 13.81 -6.62
C SER A 108 14.97 12.80 -7.75
N GLY A 109 13.96 13.02 -8.60
CA GLY A 109 13.64 12.18 -9.76
C GLY A 109 12.58 11.10 -9.52
N CYS A 110 11.99 11.03 -8.33
CA CYS A 110 10.87 10.12 -8.05
C CYS A 110 9.60 10.61 -8.76
N ARG A 111 8.87 9.71 -9.43
CA ARG A 111 7.56 10.03 -10.01
C ARG A 111 6.53 10.12 -8.89
N VAL A 112 5.83 11.23 -8.78
CA VAL A 112 4.78 11.46 -7.78
C VAL A 112 3.45 11.66 -8.51
N ARG A 113 2.54 10.70 -8.39
CA ARG A 113 1.28 10.67 -9.15
C ARG A 113 0.09 10.59 -8.22
N PHE A 114 -0.93 11.39 -8.48
CA PHE A 114 -2.22 11.35 -7.78
C PHE A 114 -3.35 11.09 -8.77
N LEU A 115 -4.01 9.93 -8.65
CA LEU A 115 -5.27 9.70 -9.34
C LEU A 115 -6.41 9.96 -8.35
N LEU A 116 -7.28 10.91 -8.68
CA LEU A 116 -8.37 11.37 -7.83
C LEU A 116 -9.72 11.17 -8.52
N GLY A 117 -10.80 11.21 -7.75
CA GLY A 117 -12.15 11.35 -8.31
C GLY A 117 -12.38 12.78 -8.81
N ASP A 118 -13.25 12.93 -9.80
CA ASP A 118 -13.74 14.26 -10.20
C ASP A 118 -14.71 14.76 -9.10
N PRO A 119 -14.44 15.90 -8.42
CA PRO A 119 -15.31 16.39 -7.36
C PRO A 119 -16.72 16.75 -7.85
N ASP A 120 -16.87 17.06 -9.14
CA ASP A 120 -18.14 17.42 -9.77
C ASP A 120 -18.71 16.25 -10.61
N GLY A 121 -18.12 15.05 -10.48
CA GLY A 121 -18.52 13.84 -11.18
C GLY A 121 -19.79 13.18 -10.62
N ALA A 122 -20.49 12.42 -11.46
CA ALA A 122 -21.71 11.69 -11.06
C ALA A 122 -21.45 10.64 -9.97
N VAL A 123 -20.32 9.92 -10.06
CA VAL A 123 -19.91 8.92 -9.06
C VAL A 123 -19.65 9.56 -7.70
N THR A 124 -19.03 10.74 -7.67
CA THR A 124 -18.80 11.51 -6.43
C THR A 124 -20.11 11.87 -5.77
N ARG A 125 -21.06 12.46 -6.52
CA ARG A 125 -22.39 12.79 -5.99
C ARG A 125 -23.15 11.56 -5.47
N GLN A 126 -23.09 10.45 -6.22
CA GLN A 126 -23.71 9.20 -5.80
C GLN A 126 -23.09 8.69 -4.49
N ARG A 127 -21.76 8.74 -4.37
CA ARG A 127 -21.07 8.30 -3.16
C ARG A 127 -21.36 9.19 -1.97
N GLU A 128 -21.47 10.50 -2.15
CA GLU A 128 -21.88 11.44 -1.11
C GLU A 128 -23.27 11.12 -0.56
N ALA A 129 -24.24 10.83 -1.43
CA ALA A 129 -25.58 10.44 -1.02
C ALA A 129 -25.62 9.09 -0.28
N ILE A 130 -24.67 8.20 -0.54
CA ILE A 130 -24.55 6.90 0.16
C ILE A 130 -23.89 7.07 1.53
N GLU A 131 -22.80 7.84 1.60
CA GLU A 131 -22.04 8.03 2.82
C GLU A 131 -22.78 8.92 3.83
N ASP A 132 -23.50 9.96 3.36
CA ASP A 132 -24.32 10.87 4.17
C ASP A 132 -23.59 11.41 5.42
N VAL A 133 -22.37 11.89 5.22
CA VAL A 133 -21.51 12.48 6.26
C VAL A 133 -21.21 13.95 5.98
N ALA A 134 -21.00 14.73 7.05
CA ALA A 134 -20.73 16.17 6.95
C ALA A 134 -19.51 16.51 6.07
N LEU A 135 -18.45 15.71 6.15
CA LEU A 135 -17.27 15.87 5.31
C LEU A 135 -17.45 15.09 4.00
N THR A 136 -18.07 15.74 3.01
CA THR A 136 -18.48 15.09 1.77
C THR A 136 -17.28 14.61 0.93
N VAL A 137 -17.53 13.74 -0.06
CA VAL A 137 -16.49 13.17 -0.92
C VAL A 137 -15.84 14.27 -1.76
N SER A 138 -16.64 15.16 -2.37
CA SER A 138 -16.16 16.30 -3.16
C SER A 138 -15.32 17.26 -2.31
N THR A 139 -15.70 17.54 -1.06
CA THR A 139 -14.87 18.34 -0.15
C THR A 139 -13.52 17.68 0.11
N ARG A 140 -13.50 16.36 0.34
CA ARG A 140 -12.23 15.62 0.54
C ARG A 140 -11.34 15.65 -0.70
N VAL A 141 -11.90 15.52 -1.90
CA VAL A 141 -11.13 15.68 -3.15
C VAL A 141 -10.56 17.10 -3.26
N LYS A 142 -11.39 18.12 -3.01
CA LYS A 142 -10.98 19.53 -3.07
C LYS A 142 -9.85 19.85 -2.08
N MET A 143 -9.91 19.31 -0.85
CA MET A 143 -8.82 19.43 0.12
C MET A 143 -7.49 18.88 -0.42
N THR A 144 -7.51 17.72 -1.08
CA THR A 144 -6.31 17.15 -1.71
C THR A 144 -5.77 18.06 -2.81
N LEU A 145 -6.64 18.53 -3.70
CA LEU A 145 -6.26 19.45 -4.78
C LEU A 145 -5.64 20.75 -4.25
N GLU A 146 -6.24 21.35 -3.21
CA GLU A 146 -5.71 22.55 -2.56
C GLU A 146 -4.31 22.32 -1.97
N GLN A 147 -4.08 21.15 -1.36
CA GLN A 147 -2.78 20.83 -0.79
C GLN A 147 -1.72 20.57 -1.87
N LEU A 148 -2.09 19.88 -2.95
CA LEU A 148 -1.19 19.69 -4.10
C LEU A 148 -0.86 21.03 -4.78
N ALA A 149 -1.84 21.93 -4.92
CA ALA A 149 -1.61 23.27 -5.46
C ALA A 149 -0.63 24.10 -4.62
N LYS A 150 -0.62 23.94 -3.29
CA LYS A 150 0.36 24.58 -2.40
C LYS A 150 1.79 24.08 -2.57
N ILE A 151 1.98 22.88 -3.12
CA ILE A 151 3.31 22.39 -3.52
C ILE A 151 3.80 23.17 -4.75
N GLY A 152 2.92 23.73 -5.57
CA GLY A 152 3.30 24.49 -6.76
C GLY A 152 3.93 23.60 -7.84
N GLU A 153 4.56 24.22 -8.83
CA GLU A 153 5.13 23.50 -9.97
C GLU A 153 6.39 22.73 -9.54
N VAL A 154 6.36 21.40 -9.70
CA VAL A 154 7.50 20.53 -9.48
C VAL A 154 7.52 19.47 -10.57
N GLN A 155 8.65 19.33 -11.24
CA GLN A 155 8.80 18.31 -12.27
C GLN A 155 8.66 16.91 -11.65
N GLY A 156 7.83 16.06 -12.26
CA GLY A 156 7.57 14.71 -11.79
C GLY A 156 6.41 14.59 -10.80
N LEU A 157 5.75 15.71 -10.43
CA LEU A 157 4.49 15.67 -9.69
C LEU A 157 3.31 15.90 -10.65
N GLU A 158 2.41 14.91 -10.73
CA GLU A 158 1.23 14.95 -11.59
C GLU A 158 -0.04 14.57 -10.83
N ALA A 159 -1.15 15.19 -11.19
CA ALA A 159 -2.47 14.78 -10.71
C ALA A 159 -3.46 14.67 -11.87
N ARG A 160 -4.28 13.61 -11.82
CA ARG A 160 -5.34 13.31 -12.78
C ARG A 160 -6.64 13.00 -12.06
N PHE A 161 -7.75 13.27 -12.72
CA PHE A 161 -9.01 12.63 -12.40
C PHE A 161 -9.15 11.33 -13.18
N SER A 162 -9.64 10.26 -12.53
CA SER A 162 -10.08 9.07 -13.25
C SER A 162 -11.16 9.44 -14.25
N ALA A 163 -11.12 8.86 -15.45
CA ALA A 163 -12.15 9.09 -16.47
C ALA A 163 -13.55 8.81 -15.91
N SER A 164 -14.57 9.53 -16.42
CA SER A 164 -15.95 9.33 -15.95
C SER A 164 -16.45 7.90 -16.10
N ALA A 165 -16.01 7.18 -17.15
CA ALA A 165 -16.34 5.78 -17.37
C ALA A 165 -15.70 4.84 -16.33
N ASP A 166 -14.55 5.22 -15.77
CA ASP A 166 -13.76 4.43 -14.82
C ASP A 166 -13.90 4.88 -13.37
N ALA A 167 -14.58 6.00 -13.13
CA ALA A 167 -14.75 6.57 -11.79
C ALA A 167 -15.39 5.55 -10.82
N MET A 168 -16.26 4.66 -11.30
CA MET A 168 -16.84 3.61 -10.46
C MET A 168 -15.83 2.51 -10.09
N ASN A 169 -14.94 2.14 -11.02
CA ASN A 169 -13.85 1.21 -10.74
C ASN A 169 -12.90 1.83 -9.70
N HIS A 170 -12.51 3.09 -9.89
CA HIS A 170 -11.62 3.82 -8.98
C HIS A 170 -12.21 4.03 -7.57
N VAL A 171 -13.49 4.39 -7.44
CA VAL A 171 -14.10 4.58 -6.11
C VAL A 171 -14.26 3.27 -5.35
N SER A 172 -14.27 2.13 -6.06
CA SER A 172 -14.44 0.79 -5.47
C SER A 172 -13.14 0.18 -4.95
N LEU A 173 -11.97 0.65 -5.42
CA LEU A 173 -10.68 0.08 -5.07
C LEU A 173 -9.60 1.17 -5.12
N SER A 174 -8.92 1.38 -4.01
CA SER A 174 -7.78 2.30 -3.95
C SER A 174 -6.47 1.54 -3.86
N VAL A 175 -5.46 2.03 -4.57
CA VAL A 175 -4.11 1.46 -4.61
C VAL A 175 -3.12 2.60 -4.35
N PHE A 176 -2.26 2.42 -3.36
CA PHE A 176 -1.21 3.36 -3.02
C PHE A 176 0.13 2.63 -3.18
N ARG A 177 0.92 2.99 -4.17
CA ARG A 177 2.19 2.33 -4.51
C ARG A 177 3.37 3.17 -4.02
N PHE A 178 4.37 2.45 -3.51
CA PHE A 178 5.64 2.94 -2.99
C PHE A 178 6.73 2.01 -3.54
N ASP A 179 7.24 2.27 -4.73
CA ASP A 179 8.16 1.38 -5.47
C ASP A 179 7.62 -0.06 -5.62
N ASP A 180 8.13 -1.00 -4.82
CA ASP A 180 7.77 -2.43 -4.76
C ASP A 180 6.83 -2.79 -3.59
N ASP A 181 6.38 -1.79 -2.82
CA ASP A 181 5.35 -1.93 -1.79
C ASP A 181 4.05 -1.26 -2.26
N ALA A 182 2.90 -1.83 -1.87
CA ALA A 182 1.59 -1.27 -2.16
C ALA A 182 0.64 -1.43 -0.96
N LEU A 183 -0.17 -0.41 -0.70
CA LEU A 183 -1.30 -0.49 0.20
C LEU A 183 -2.58 -0.49 -0.63
N VAL A 184 -3.41 -1.51 -0.46
CA VAL A 184 -4.61 -1.74 -1.27
C VAL A 184 -5.84 -1.74 -0.37
N THR A 185 -6.83 -0.92 -0.73
CA THR A 185 -8.10 -0.79 0.02
C THR A 185 -9.28 -1.06 -0.93
N PRO A 186 -9.88 -2.26 -0.88
CA PRO A 186 -11.19 -2.51 -1.47
C PRO A 186 -12.26 -1.79 -0.67
N HIS A 187 -13.07 -0.96 -1.32
CA HIS A 187 -14.11 -0.20 -0.63
C HIS A 187 -15.36 -1.05 -0.41
N LEU A 188 -15.84 -1.03 0.83
CA LEU A 188 -17.11 -1.66 1.18
C LEU A 188 -18.27 -0.80 0.69
N ALA A 189 -19.31 -1.46 0.17
CA ALA A 189 -20.34 -0.85 -0.66
C ALA A 189 -20.96 0.44 -0.10
N ARG A 190 -21.17 0.52 1.22
CA ARG A 190 -21.86 1.64 1.87
C ARG A 190 -21.06 2.34 2.97
N LEU A 191 -19.79 1.95 3.18
CA LEU A 191 -18.97 2.49 4.27
C LEU A 191 -18.01 3.56 3.78
N VAL A 192 -17.61 4.47 4.66
CA VAL A 192 -16.58 5.44 4.35
C VAL A 192 -15.24 4.72 4.21
N GLY A 193 -14.38 5.17 3.30
CA GLY A 193 -13.13 4.47 2.98
C GLY A 193 -12.14 4.23 4.13
N HIS A 194 -12.34 4.81 5.33
CA HIS A 194 -11.51 4.50 6.49
C HIS A 194 -11.89 3.18 7.19
N ASP A 195 -13.14 2.73 7.04
CA ASP A 195 -13.63 1.45 7.59
C ASP A 195 -13.36 0.27 6.66
N SER A 196 -12.96 0.55 5.41
CA SER A 196 -12.56 -0.46 4.44
C SER A 196 -11.30 -1.20 4.91
N PRO A 197 -11.16 -2.51 4.65
CA PRO A 197 -9.93 -3.25 4.95
C PRO A 197 -8.76 -2.70 4.13
N LEU A 198 -7.54 -2.92 4.63
CA LEU A 198 -6.31 -2.55 3.94
C LEU A 198 -5.33 -3.72 3.93
N MET A 199 -4.77 -3.99 2.75
CA MET A 199 -3.72 -4.99 2.54
C MET A 199 -2.41 -4.28 2.22
N HIS A 200 -1.36 -4.56 2.98
CA HIS A 200 0.00 -4.19 2.64
C HIS A 200 0.62 -5.34 1.85
N LEU A 201 0.91 -5.08 0.59
CA LEU A 201 1.55 -5.99 -0.34
C LEU A 201 2.99 -5.56 -0.60
N ARG A 202 3.89 -6.54 -0.76
CA ARG A 202 5.25 -6.35 -1.26
C ARG A 202 5.45 -7.26 -2.45
N ARG A 203 6.01 -6.73 -3.53
CA ARG A 203 6.31 -7.48 -4.74
C ARG A 203 7.28 -8.63 -4.44
N HIS A 204 6.94 -9.84 -4.90
CA HIS A 204 7.82 -11.02 -4.79
C HIS A 204 8.07 -11.69 -6.16
N GLY A 205 7.40 -11.23 -7.22
CA GLY A 205 7.62 -11.68 -8.59
C GLY A 205 6.85 -10.81 -9.58
N ASP A 206 6.81 -11.24 -10.83
CA ASP A 206 6.14 -10.47 -11.89
C ASP A 206 4.64 -10.78 -12.00
N VAL A 207 4.20 -11.91 -11.45
CA VAL A 207 2.82 -12.40 -11.57
C VAL A 207 2.28 -12.68 -10.16
N GLY A 208 1.69 -11.65 -9.55
CA GLY A 208 1.22 -11.69 -8.16
C GLY A 208 0.05 -10.72 -7.89
N MET A 209 -0.42 -10.67 -6.64
CA MET A 209 -1.41 -9.70 -6.20
C MET A 209 -0.90 -8.27 -6.38
N PHE A 210 0.37 -8.03 -6.04
CA PHE A 210 1.00 -6.72 -6.20
C PHE A 210 0.87 -6.23 -7.65
N SER A 211 1.37 -7.01 -8.62
CA SER A 211 1.33 -6.61 -10.04
C SER A 211 -0.08 -6.36 -10.51
N ARG A 212 -1.04 -7.21 -10.15
CA ARG A 212 -2.45 -7.08 -10.57
C ARG A 212 -3.12 -5.81 -10.06
N PHE A 213 -2.90 -5.45 -8.79
CA PHE A 213 -3.47 -4.23 -8.25
C PHE A 213 -2.77 -2.97 -8.77
N VAL A 214 -1.46 -3.02 -8.97
CA VAL A 214 -0.71 -1.92 -9.60
C VAL A 214 -1.15 -1.74 -11.05
N GLU A 215 -1.23 -2.80 -11.85
CA GLU A 215 -1.73 -2.76 -13.24
C GLU A 215 -3.14 -2.18 -13.32
N HIS A 216 -4.03 -2.55 -12.39
CA HIS A 216 -5.35 -1.94 -12.28
C HIS A 216 -5.26 -0.40 -12.12
N ALA A 217 -4.42 0.08 -11.21
CA ALA A 217 -4.26 1.52 -11.00
C ALA A 217 -3.62 2.22 -12.21
N GLU A 218 -2.66 1.57 -12.88
CA GLU A 218 -2.03 2.09 -14.11
C GLU A 218 -3.01 2.19 -15.29
N GLU A 219 -3.94 1.24 -15.41
CA GLU A 219 -5.01 1.30 -16.42
C GLU A 219 -5.89 2.54 -16.20
N LEU A 220 -6.33 2.76 -14.96
CA LEU A 220 -7.13 3.93 -14.59
C LEU A 220 -6.35 5.25 -14.78
N TRP A 221 -5.04 5.24 -14.52
CA TRP A 221 -4.16 6.40 -14.75
C TRP A 221 -4.03 6.76 -16.22
N THR A 222 -3.86 5.74 -17.07
CA THR A 222 -3.69 5.89 -18.52
C THR A 222 -4.91 6.54 -19.16
N GLY A 223 -6.11 6.14 -18.72
CA GLY A 223 -7.37 6.76 -19.13
C GLY A 223 -7.70 8.09 -18.44
N GLY A 224 -6.96 8.45 -17.39
CA GLY A 224 -7.22 9.64 -16.57
C GLY A 224 -7.03 10.97 -17.32
N VAL A 225 -7.80 11.97 -16.91
CA VAL A 225 -7.73 13.34 -17.45
C VAL A 225 -6.95 14.26 -16.50
N PRO A 226 -6.17 15.24 -16.98
CA PRO A 226 -5.44 16.16 -16.10
C PRO A 226 -6.36 16.87 -15.10
N ALA A 227 -5.95 16.92 -13.83
CA ALA A 227 -6.67 17.69 -12.82
C ALA A 227 -6.35 19.19 -12.99
N PRO A 228 -7.36 20.08 -13.04
CA PRO A 228 -7.14 21.51 -13.25
C PRO A 228 -6.39 22.14 -12.07
N GLY A 229 -5.51 23.10 -12.36
CA GLY A 229 -4.77 23.85 -11.35
C GLY A 229 -3.57 23.11 -10.75
N ILE A 230 -3.24 21.91 -11.23
CA ILE A 230 -2.01 21.20 -10.90
C ILE A 230 -1.09 21.33 -12.12
N PRO A 231 -0.08 22.23 -12.09
CA PRO A 231 0.83 22.41 -13.21
C PRO A 231 1.65 21.13 -13.42
N SER A 232 1.30 20.39 -14.47
CA SER A 232 2.08 19.25 -14.95
C SER A 232 3.19 19.77 -15.83
N SER A 233 4.45 19.53 -15.46
CA SER A 233 5.54 19.66 -16.42
C SER A 233 5.37 18.59 -17.49
N ALA A 234 5.18 18.97 -18.75
CA ALA A 234 5.21 18.00 -19.85
C ALA A 234 6.57 17.26 -19.86
N PRO A 235 6.60 15.94 -20.12
CA PRO A 235 7.86 15.24 -20.32
C PRO A 235 8.58 15.82 -21.54
N ARG A 236 9.90 16.03 -21.42
CA ARG A 236 10.79 16.31 -22.56
C ARG A 236 11.01 15.05 -23.37
#